data_AF-A0ABC9SP32-F1
#
_entry.id   AF-A0ABC9SP32-F1
#
_cell.length_a   1.000
_cell.length_b   1.000
_cell.length_c   1.000
_cell.angle_alpha   90.00
_cell.angle_beta   90.00
_cell.angle_gamma   90.00
#
_symmetry.space_group_name_H-M   'P 1'
#
loop_
_entity.id
_entity.type
_entity.pdbx_description
1 polymer ?
#
loop_
_entity_poly.entity_id
_entity_poly.type
_entity_poly.pdbx_seq_one_letter_code
_entity_poly.pdbx_strand_id
1 'polypeptide(L)'
;MDKGFGDGCFTKGVNLLVFKKCILMLSLVVATVLSVPNFANAEESRNLLDSFSEMEVNNNIKRYDLNGSFTIDNFYLRGTNNTASSGYVSVRFFDSNDRLKLISNDYKLEYPRPSDRGNVYKKTFDTPIPNIRYVEIKGSGRIFDFSVYGKEYIPEITNLKEKVESTKVAFSWENSISEKVVAVNLYQDKKRIQTFEMKDNVTSYVVEGLKQGKKYDFTFKSVDKGGRETTGISKQISIDAPLLNPPKNVYVTPQNESLIINWESVNSEFLKGYNVYVDGKKVNDELLTSNKLILRNMENDKKYSIQVSAVNSENKEGDKSEAVIESPSKNSTTVEYDLKPPLTAMELLETAGTIVMWLSPFILVGIAVIWFKPLKKLIVQAVLDHKKKGEKK
;
A
#
# COMPACT_ATOMS: atom_id res chain seq x y z
N MET A 1 52.84 -59.98 -33.49
CA MET A 1 53.45 -59.27 -34.62
C MET A 1 52.96 -57.84 -34.51
N ASP A 2 53.67 -57.04 -33.71
CA ASP A 2 54.67 -56.04 -34.19
C ASP A 2 53.96 -54.93 -35.00
N LYS A 3 54.11 -53.63 -34.77
CA LYS A 3 54.75 -52.74 -33.79
C LYS A 3 54.43 -51.34 -34.35
N GLY A 4 54.28 -50.30 -33.51
CA GLY A 4 54.25 -48.93 -34.05
C GLY A 4 53.73 -47.86 -33.09
N PHE A 5 54.53 -47.56 -32.07
CA PHE A 5 54.41 -46.39 -31.21
C PHE A 5 54.80 -45.11 -31.95
N GLY A 6 54.21 -43.98 -31.55
CA GLY A 6 54.62 -42.63 -31.93
C GLY A 6 54.01 -41.59 -30.99
N ASP A 7 54.71 -41.34 -29.88
CA ASP A 7 54.43 -40.32 -28.88
C ASP A 7 54.66 -38.89 -29.39
N GLY A 8 53.92 -37.93 -28.83
CA GLY A 8 54.13 -36.49 -29.03
C GLY A 8 53.38 -35.63 -28.01
N CYS A 9 54.04 -35.37 -26.89
CA CYS A 9 53.57 -34.70 -25.68
C CYS A 9 53.44 -33.15 -25.76
N PHE A 10 52.48 -32.63 -24.98
CA PHE A 10 52.47 -31.35 -24.22
C PHE A 10 52.51 -29.98 -24.93
N THR A 11 51.48 -29.14 -24.71
CA THR A 11 51.52 -28.05 -23.70
C THR A 11 50.18 -27.29 -23.55
N LYS A 12 49.74 -27.18 -22.28
CA LYS A 12 49.09 -26.05 -21.57
C LYS A 12 47.96 -25.22 -22.22
N GLY A 13 46.83 -25.16 -21.50
CA GLY A 13 46.36 -23.88 -20.95
C GLY A 13 44.91 -23.44 -21.21
N VAL A 14 44.00 -23.83 -20.31
CA VAL A 14 43.04 -22.96 -19.57
C VAL A 14 42.08 -22.00 -20.34
N ASN A 15 40.78 -22.24 -20.11
CA ASN A 15 39.60 -21.35 -20.12
C ASN A 15 39.24 -20.56 -21.40
N LEU A 16 38.04 -20.85 -21.93
CA LEU A 16 36.99 -19.82 -21.91
C LEU A 16 35.59 -20.44 -21.96
N LEU A 17 34.92 -20.35 -20.82
CA LEU A 17 33.47 -20.22 -20.68
C LEU A 17 32.94 -19.20 -21.72
N VAL A 18 31.67 -19.30 -22.07
CA VAL A 18 30.93 -18.40 -22.99
C VAL A 18 31.03 -18.81 -24.46
N PHE A 19 30.25 -19.81 -24.88
CA PHE A 19 29.41 -19.66 -26.07
C PHE A 19 28.29 -20.70 -26.10
N LYS A 20 27.05 -20.20 -26.15
CA LYS A 20 25.84 -20.86 -26.66
C LYS A 20 25.12 -21.89 -25.76
N LYS A 21 24.65 -21.37 -24.62
CA LYS A 21 23.29 -21.60 -24.08
C LYS A 21 22.20 -21.11 -25.07
N CYS A 22 22.07 -21.72 -26.25
CA CYS A 22 21.04 -21.30 -27.23
C CYS A 22 20.16 -22.44 -27.76
N ILE A 23 20.09 -23.59 -27.09
CA ILE A 23 19.25 -24.73 -27.52
C ILE A 23 18.23 -25.15 -26.44
N LEU A 24 17.81 -24.22 -25.58
CA LEU A 24 16.82 -24.50 -24.53
C LEU A 24 15.85 -23.34 -24.27
N MET A 25 15.41 -22.69 -25.35
CA MET A 25 14.37 -21.66 -25.34
C MET A 25 13.47 -21.81 -26.59
N LEU A 26 12.84 -22.98 -26.74
CA LEU A 26 11.76 -23.14 -27.72
C LEU A 26 10.74 -24.21 -27.26
N SER A 27 10.19 -24.01 -26.05
CA SER A 27 8.99 -24.71 -25.58
C SER A 27 8.15 -23.79 -24.68
N LEU A 28 8.02 -22.52 -25.09
CA LEU A 28 7.08 -21.57 -24.49
C LEU A 28 6.14 -21.05 -25.58
N VAL A 29 5.47 -21.98 -26.27
CA VAL A 29 4.38 -21.67 -27.17
C VAL A 29 3.08 -21.90 -26.41
N VAL A 30 2.56 -20.79 -25.89
CA VAL A 30 1.12 -20.49 -25.80
C VAL A 30 0.27 -21.53 -25.06
N ALA A 31 0.53 -21.66 -23.76
CA ALA A 31 -0.51 -21.97 -22.77
C ALA A 31 -0.77 -20.75 -21.88
N THR A 32 -0.78 -19.54 -22.48
CA THR A 32 -1.56 -18.44 -21.94
C THR A 32 -3.01 -18.74 -22.26
N VAL A 33 -3.61 -19.64 -21.47
CA VAL A 33 -5.05 -19.66 -21.28
C VAL A 33 -5.39 -18.24 -20.87
N LEU A 34 -6.03 -17.54 -21.80
CA LEU A 34 -6.89 -16.39 -21.64
C LEU A 34 -7.20 -16.07 -20.17
N SER A 35 -6.26 -15.46 -19.45
CA SER A 35 -6.61 -14.57 -18.35
C SER A 35 -7.05 -13.29 -19.02
N VAL A 36 -8.20 -13.36 -19.71
CA VAL A 36 -9.01 -12.18 -19.92
C VAL A 36 -9.13 -11.62 -18.50
N PRO A 37 -8.63 -10.42 -18.19
CA PRO A 37 -9.08 -9.77 -16.97
C PRO A 37 -10.60 -9.83 -17.09
N ASN A 38 -11.24 -10.55 -16.18
CA ASN A 38 -12.69 -10.61 -16.15
C ASN A 38 -13.06 -9.16 -15.90
N PHE A 39 -13.32 -8.39 -16.96
CA PHE A 39 -13.84 -7.05 -16.86
C PHE A 39 -15.17 -7.29 -16.17
N ALA A 40 -15.20 -7.02 -14.86
CA ALA A 40 -16.42 -7.04 -14.09
C ALA A 40 -17.43 -6.27 -14.94
N ASN A 41 -18.44 -6.98 -15.45
CA ASN A 41 -19.47 -6.38 -16.27
C ASN A 41 -20.19 -5.39 -15.35
N ALA A 42 -19.80 -4.13 -15.44
CA ALA A 42 -20.38 -3.07 -14.63
C ALA A 42 -21.78 -2.86 -15.21
N GLU A 43 -22.78 -3.41 -14.52
CA GLU A 43 -24.18 -3.17 -14.89
C GLU A 43 -24.42 -1.66 -14.97
N GLU A 44 -24.88 -1.20 -16.13
CA GLU A 44 -25.17 0.21 -16.35
C GLU A 44 -26.38 0.65 -15.52
N SER A 45 -26.32 1.89 -15.03
CA SER A 45 -27.40 2.50 -14.28
C SER A 45 -28.66 2.59 -15.16
N ARG A 46 -29.80 2.14 -14.64
CA ARG A 46 -31.08 2.18 -15.34
C ARG A 46 -32.13 2.95 -14.55
N ASN A 47 -33.17 3.42 -15.22
CA ASN A 47 -34.34 3.96 -14.51
C ASN A 47 -35.02 2.80 -13.77
N LEU A 48 -35.27 2.99 -12.48
CA LEU A 48 -35.85 2.00 -11.57
C LEU A 48 -37.37 2.16 -11.41
N LEU A 49 -37.93 3.23 -11.97
CA LEU A 49 -39.36 3.48 -12.00
C LEU A 49 -39.82 3.34 -13.45
N ASP A 50 -40.12 2.10 -13.85
CA ASP A 50 -40.46 1.72 -15.24
C ASP A 50 -41.73 2.42 -15.76
N SER A 51 -42.65 2.83 -14.87
CA SER A 51 -43.86 3.58 -15.25
C SER A 51 -44.26 4.57 -14.17
N PHE A 52 -43.67 5.77 -14.20
CA PHE A 52 -44.19 6.89 -13.41
C PHE A 52 -45.44 7.45 -14.10
N SER A 53 -46.53 7.57 -13.33
CA SER A 53 -47.71 8.30 -13.76
C SER A 53 -47.72 9.66 -13.10
N GLU A 54 -48.10 10.67 -13.88
CA GLU A 54 -48.33 12.01 -13.37
C GLU A 54 -49.21 11.97 -12.11
N MET A 55 -48.84 12.76 -11.11
CA MET A 55 -49.53 12.76 -9.82
C MET A 55 -49.50 14.12 -9.14
N GLU A 56 -50.49 14.34 -8.28
CA GLU A 56 -50.54 15.51 -7.40
C GLU A 56 -50.10 15.12 -5.98
N VAL A 57 -49.18 15.92 -5.42
CA VAL A 57 -48.75 15.86 -4.03
C VAL A 57 -49.41 17.04 -3.32
N ASN A 58 -50.28 16.79 -2.34
CA ASN A 58 -51.01 17.84 -1.60
C ASN A 58 -50.73 17.71 -0.10
N ASN A 59 -49.54 18.13 0.35
CA ASN A 59 -49.00 17.90 1.70
C ASN A 59 -48.92 16.42 2.11
N ASN A 60 -49.06 15.53 1.14
CA ASN A 60 -49.04 14.08 1.32
C ASN A 60 -47.66 13.51 0.95
N ILE A 61 -47.46 12.26 1.33
CA ILE A 61 -46.28 11.47 0.95
C ILE A 61 -46.72 10.48 -0.11
N LYS A 62 -45.96 10.40 -1.20
CA LYS A 62 -46.10 9.33 -2.20
C LYS A 62 -44.84 8.51 -2.20
N ARG A 63 -45.02 7.20 -2.02
CA ARG A 63 -43.95 6.23 -1.83
C ARG A 63 -43.93 5.22 -2.96
N TYR A 64 -42.73 4.92 -3.42
CA TYR A 64 -42.43 3.92 -4.45
C TYR A 64 -41.58 2.82 -3.82
N ASP A 65 -41.98 1.55 -3.97
CA ASP A 65 -41.12 0.39 -3.74
C ASP A 65 -40.43 0.06 -5.07
N LEU A 66 -39.11 0.06 -5.07
CA LEU A 66 -38.29 -0.27 -6.24
C LEU A 66 -38.28 -1.78 -6.54
N ASN A 67 -38.96 -2.59 -5.73
CA ASN A 67 -39.04 -4.06 -5.87
C ASN A 67 -37.65 -4.74 -5.80
N GLY A 68 -36.78 -4.18 -4.96
CA GLY A 68 -35.40 -4.61 -4.78
C GLY A 68 -34.59 -3.54 -4.08
N SER A 69 -33.37 -3.88 -3.66
CA SER A 69 -32.40 -2.90 -3.19
C SER A 69 -31.49 -2.49 -4.33
N PHE A 70 -31.21 -1.18 -4.42
CA PHE A 70 -30.39 -0.58 -5.46
C PHE A 70 -29.40 0.41 -4.88
N THR A 71 -28.31 0.58 -5.61
CA THR A 71 -27.38 1.69 -5.42
C THR A 71 -27.82 2.82 -6.33
N ILE A 72 -28.23 3.95 -5.76
CA ILE A 72 -28.84 5.08 -6.49
C ILE A 72 -27.76 6.10 -6.87
N ASP A 73 -27.68 6.40 -8.16
CA ASP A 73 -26.69 7.33 -8.71
C ASP A 73 -27.26 8.75 -8.85
N ASN A 74 -28.51 8.86 -9.27
CA ASN A 74 -29.17 10.14 -9.52
C ASN A 74 -30.70 10.02 -9.56
N PHE A 75 -31.38 11.17 -9.54
CA PHE A 75 -32.80 11.25 -9.86
C PHE A 75 -33.14 12.48 -10.69
N TYR A 76 -34.29 12.38 -11.36
CA TYR A 76 -34.91 13.42 -12.18
C TYR A 76 -36.31 13.69 -11.64
N LEU A 77 -36.68 14.95 -11.53
CA LEU A 77 -38.03 15.39 -11.14
C LEU A 77 -38.46 16.57 -12.02
N ARG A 78 -39.68 16.51 -12.54
CA ARG A 78 -40.33 17.64 -13.22
C ARG A 78 -41.74 17.86 -12.68
N GLY A 79 -42.07 19.11 -12.39
CA GLY A 79 -43.41 19.44 -11.89
C GLY A 79 -43.70 20.94 -11.85
N THR A 80 -44.92 21.28 -11.44
CA THR A 80 -45.41 22.65 -11.23
C THR A 80 -46.22 22.70 -9.94
N ASN A 81 -46.63 23.89 -9.50
CA ASN A 81 -47.63 24.00 -8.45
C ASN A 81 -48.99 24.45 -8.99
N ASN A 82 -50.07 24.00 -8.36
CA ASN A 82 -51.44 24.30 -8.76
C ASN A 82 -51.99 25.60 -8.13
N THR A 83 -51.29 26.16 -7.14
CA THR A 83 -51.66 27.41 -6.46
C THR A 83 -50.79 28.58 -6.90
N ALA A 84 -51.31 29.81 -6.80
CA ALA A 84 -50.55 31.03 -7.13
C ALA A 84 -49.31 31.24 -6.23
N SER A 85 -49.29 30.68 -5.02
CA SER A 85 -48.09 30.54 -4.20
C SER A 85 -47.23 29.38 -4.68
N SER A 86 -45.90 29.47 -4.57
CA SER A 86 -45.02 28.35 -4.91
C SER A 86 -45.18 27.17 -3.94
N GLY A 87 -45.11 25.96 -4.48
CA GLY A 87 -45.08 24.71 -3.72
C GLY A 87 -43.63 24.27 -3.51
N TYR A 88 -43.42 23.32 -2.60
CA TYR A 88 -42.10 22.74 -2.38
C TYR A 88 -42.21 21.23 -2.27
N VAL A 89 -41.29 20.51 -2.90
CA VAL A 89 -41.20 19.05 -2.83
C VAL A 89 -39.80 18.60 -2.49
N SER A 90 -39.68 17.57 -1.65
CA SER A 90 -38.42 16.87 -1.40
C SER A 90 -38.56 15.39 -1.74
N VAL A 91 -37.44 14.80 -2.16
CA VAL A 91 -37.28 13.39 -2.45
C VAL A 91 -36.53 12.74 -1.29
N ARG A 92 -37.04 11.62 -0.80
CA ARG A 92 -36.49 10.91 0.37
C ARG A 92 -36.20 9.48 -0.01
N PHE A 93 -35.05 8.98 0.42
CA PHE A 93 -34.57 7.64 0.10
C PHE A 93 -34.49 6.81 1.37
N PHE A 94 -35.08 5.62 1.36
CA PHE A 94 -35.11 4.70 2.49
C PHE A 94 -34.50 3.36 2.09
N ASP A 95 -33.85 2.73 3.06
CA ASP A 95 -33.27 1.42 2.85
C ASP A 95 -34.28 0.27 2.87
N SER A 96 -33.79 -0.94 2.63
CA SER A 96 -34.60 -2.17 2.67
C SER A 96 -35.30 -2.42 4.00
N ASN A 97 -34.84 -1.81 5.09
CA ASN A 97 -35.38 -1.93 6.44
C ASN A 97 -36.23 -0.71 6.82
N ASP A 98 -36.67 0.09 5.84
CA ASP A 98 -37.46 1.31 6.01
C ASP A 98 -36.77 2.40 6.84
N ARG A 99 -35.43 2.43 6.84
CA ARG A 99 -34.68 3.50 7.50
C ARG A 99 -34.36 4.60 6.51
N LEU A 100 -34.68 5.84 6.87
CA LEU A 100 -34.35 7.01 6.06
C LEU A 100 -32.82 7.13 5.90
N LYS A 101 -32.35 7.19 4.65
CA LYS A 101 -30.93 7.30 4.29
C LYS A 101 -30.55 8.71 3.85
N LEU A 102 -31.42 9.37 3.10
CA LEU A 102 -31.17 10.70 2.56
C LEU A 102 -32.47 11.45 2.30
N ILE A 103 -32.46 12.76 2.53
CA ILE A 103 -33.50 13.69 2.07
C ILE A 103 -32.82 14.70 1.14
N SER A 104 -33.42 14.97 -0.01
CA SER A 104 -32.97 16.04 -0.91
C SER A 104 -33.22 17.42 -0.31
N ASN A 105 -32.65 18.45 -0.90
CA ASN A 105 -33.13 19.81 -0.67
C ASN A 105 -34.61 19.92 -1.08
N ASP A 106 -35.30 20.91 -0.53
CA ASP A 106 -36.63 21.27 -1.00
C ASP A 106 -36.54 21.95 -2.38
N TYR A 107 -37.26 21.41 -3.34
CA TYR A 107 -37.34 21.90 -4.70
C TYR A 107 -38.61 22.72 -4.89
N LYS A 108 -38.43 23.98 -5.28
CA LYS A 108 -39.51 24.94 -5.48
C LYS A 108 -40.28 24.61 -6.78
N LEU A 109 -41.58 24.41 -6.68
CA LEU A 109 -42.47 24.29 -7.83
C LEU A 109 -43.25 25.58 -8.00
N GLU A 110 -43.04 26.25 -9.12
CA GLU A 110 -43.70 27.51 -9.44
C GLU A 110 -45.05 27.27 -10.09
N TYR A 111 -45.94 28.27 -9.98
CA TYR A 111 -47.20 28.27 -10.69
C TYR A 111 -46.95 28.33 -12.20
N PRO A 112 -47.54 27.43 -13.01
CA PRO A 112 -47.21 27.35 -14.43
C PRO A 112 -47.75 28.55 -15.20
N ARG A 113 -46.92 29.15 -16.05
CA ARG A 113 -47.42 30.03 -17.13
C ARG A 113 -47.95 29.16 -18.29
N PRO A 114 -48.82 29.69 -19.17
CA PRO A 114 -49.42 28.93 -20.27
C PRO A 114 -48.42 28.21 -21.20
N SER A 115 -47.16 28.65 -21.24
CA SER A 115 -46.08 28.07 -22.04
C SER A 115 -45.13 27.15 -21.27
N ASP A 116 -45.27 27.04 -19.95
CA ASP A 116 -44.28 26.40 -19.09
C ASP A 116 -44.41 24.88 -19.11
N ARG A 117 -43.28 24.20 -19.29
CA ARG A 117 -43.17 22.73 -19.21
C ARG A 117 -42.91 22.22 -17.78
N GLY A 118 -43.02 23.11 -16.79
CA GLY A 118 -42.71 22.86 -15.38
C GLY A 118 -41.24 23.05 -15.01
N ASN A 119 -40.98 23.18 -13.71
CA ASN A 119 -39.65 23.24 -13.15
C ASN A 119 -39.01 21.85 -13.21
N VAL A 120 -37.73 21.81 -13.61
CA VAL A 120 -36.96 20.56 -13.77
C VAL A 120 -35.80 20.55 -12.79
N TYR A 121 -35.67 19.44 -12.08
CA TYR A 121 -34.60 19.18 -11.14
C TYR A 121 -33.90 17.88 -11.51
N LYS A 122 -32.58 17.97 -11.65
CA LYS A 122 -31.70 16.82 -11.89
C LYS A 122 -30.68 16.80 -10.76
N LYS A 123 -30.62 15.71 -10.01
CA LYS A 123 -29.67 15.55 -8.90
C LYS A 123 -28.84 14.30 -9.12
N THR A 124 -27.55 14.49 -9.33
CA THR A 124 -26.54 13.43 -9.27
C THR A 124 -25.90 13.44 -7.89
N PHE A 125 -25.66 12.25 -7.34
CA PHE A 125 -24.94 12.07 -6.09
C PHE A 125 -23.45 11.87 -6.38
N ASP A 126 -22.59 12.64 -5.71
CA ASP A 126 -21.13 12.49 -5.84
C ASP A 126 -20.68 11.09 -5.40
N THR A 127 -21.35 10.56 -4.37
CA THR A 127 -21.23 9.18 -3.92
C THR A 127 -22.60 8.51 -4.06
N PRO A 128 -22.75 7.47 -4.91
CA PRO A 128 -23.99 6.72 -5.04
C PRO A 128 -24.47 6.17 -3.70
N ILE A 129 -25.78 6.15 -3.50
CA ILE A 129 -26.41 5.79 -2.22
C ILE A 129 -26.74 4.29 -2.24
N PRO A 130 -26.06 3.43 -1.45
CA PRO A 130 -26.30 2.00 -1.46
C PRO A 130 -27.55 1.62 -0.68
N ASN A 131 -28.06 0.42 -0.98
CA ASN A 131 -29.17 -0.23 -0.29
C ASN A 131 -30.46 0.59 -0.21
N ILE A 132 -30.88 1.26 -1.29
CA ILE A 132 -32.18 1.93 -1.35
C ILE A 132 -33.23 0.99 -1.90
N ARG A 133 -34.35 0.87 -1.19
CA ARG A 133 -35.53 0.13 -1.65
C ARG A 133 -36.73 1.03 -1.86
N TYR A 134 -36.90 2.05 -1.03
CA TYR A 134 -38.05 2.93 -1.12
C TYR A 134 -37.64 4.36 -1.41
N VAL A 135 -38.44 5.01 -2.26
CA VAL A 135 -38.27 6.42 -2.59
C VAL A 135 -39.59 7.14 -2.37
N GLU A 136 -39.56 8.25 -1.65
CA GLU A 136 -40.73 9.05 -1.37
C GLU A 136 -40.60 10.45 -1.98
N ILE A 137 -41.71 10.97 -2.49
CA ILE A 137 -41.89 12.40 -2.79
C ILE A 137 -42.83 12.96 -1.72
N LYS A 138 -42.39 14.01 -1.03
CA LYS A 138 -43.20 14.72 -0.05
C LYS A 138 -43.28 16.20 -0.40
N GLY A 139 -44.46 16.80 -0.29
CA GLY A 139 -44.60 18.25 -0.46
C GLY A 139 -45.93 18.68 -1.07
N SER A 140 -45.90 19.79 -1.82
CA SER A 140 -47.05 20.33 -2.54
C SER A 140 -46.73 20.64 -4.01
N GLY A 141 -47.56 20.14 -4.93
CA GLY A 141 -47.48 20.40 -6.37
C GLY A 141 -47.86 19.21 -7.24
N ARG A 142 -47.89 19.43 -8.56
CA ARG A 142 -48.17 18.44 -9.61
C ARG A 142 -46.86 17.97 -10.23
N ILE A 143 -46.59 16.67 -10.18
CA ILE A 143 -45.38 16.04 -10.69
C ILE A 143 -45.69 15.35 -12.00
N PHE A 144 -45.06 15.80 -13.08
CA PHE A 144 -45.23 15.28 -14.43
C PHE A 144 -44.37 14.06 -14.68
N ASP A 145 -43.12 14.12 -14.22
CA ASP A 145 -42.13 13.09 -14.45
C ASP A 145 -41.27 12.92 -13.21
N PHE A 146 -41.01 11.67 -12.85
CA PHE A 146 -40.05 11.31 -11.82
C PHE A 146 -39.32 10.05 -12.25
N SER A 147 -38.00 10.09 -12.18
CA SER A 147 -37.16 8.95 -12.51
C SER A 147 -36.04 8.84 -11.50
N VAL A 148 -35.72 7.61 -11.11
CA VAL A 148 -34.65 7.31 -10.18
C VAL A 148 -33.72 6.34 -10.87
N TYR A 149 -32.45 6.69 -10.98
CA TYR A 149 -31.46 5.91 -11.70
C TYR A 149 -30.51 5.22 -10.73
N GLY A 150 -30.31 3.93 -10.94
CA GLY A 150 -29.38 3.14 -10.15
C GLY A 150 -29.14 1.76 -10.74
N LYS A 151 -28.33 0.99 -10.02
CA LYS A 151 -27.99 -0.39 -10.35
C LYS A 151 -28.27 -1.30 -9.16
N GLU A 152 -28.34 -2.60 -9.40
CA GLU A 152 -28.68 -3.55 -8.34
C GLU A 152 -27.65 -3.49 -7.19
N TYR A 153 -28.16 -3.50 -5.96
CA TYR A 153 -27.32 -3.50 -4.77
C TYR A 153 -26.99 -4.93 -4.36
N ILE A 154 -25.69 -5.22 -4.26
CA ILE A 154 -25.16 -6.47 -3.73
C ILE A 154 -24.71 -6.20 -2.28
N PRO A 155 -25.35 -6.82 -1.28
CA PRO A 155 -24.97 -6.60 0.12
C PRO A 155 -23.61 -7.21 0.44
N GLU A 156 -22.80 -6.45 1.16
CA GLU A 156 -21.53 -6.91 1.73
C GLU A 156 -21.73 -7.87 2.91
N ILE A 157 -20.66 -8.56 3.31
CA ILE A 157 -20.59 -9.24 4.61
C ILE A 157 -20.70 -8.23 5.76
N THR A 158 -21.11 -8.68 6.95
CA THR A 158 -21.19 -7.86 8.16
C THR A 158 -20.26 -8.37 9.24
N ASN A 159 -20.05 -7.57 10.30
CA ASN A 159 -19.31 -7.97 11.50
C ASN A 159 -17.90 -8.53 11.23
N LEU A 160 -17.20 -8.02 10.21
CA LEU A 160 -15.83 -8.41 9.90
C LEU A 160 -14.88 -8.01 11.04
N LYS A 161 -14.24 -9.01 11.64
CA LYS A 161 -13.25 -8.90 12.71
C LYS A 161 -11.96 -9.59 12.32
N GLU A 162 -10.86 -9.09 12.86
CA GLU A 162 -9.51 -9.58 12.66
C GLU A 162 -8.82 -9.88 14.00
N LYS A 163 -7.94 -10.86 14.00
CA LYS A 163 -7.01 -11.15 15.09
C LYS A 163 -5.65 -11.50 14.51
N VAL A 164 -4.63 -10.71 14.83
CA VAL A 164 -3.26 -10.90 14.36
C VAL A 164 -2.51 -11.81 15.34
N GLU A 165 -1.86 -12.85 14.82
CA GLU A 165 -1.11 -13.83 15.60
C GLU A 165 0.23 -14.13 14.92
N SER A 166 1.26 -13.37 15.29
CA SER A 166 2.60 -13.48 14.68
C SER A 166 2.54 -13.39 13.16
N THR A 167 2.78 -14.48 12.42
CA THR A 167 2.77 -14.54 10.95
C THR A 167 1.41 -14.95 10.35
N LYS A 168 0.34 -14.86 11.13
CA LYS A 168 -1.02 -15.26 10.75
C LYS A 168 -2.04 -14.17 11.10
N VAL A 169 -3.15 -14.14 10.38
CA VAL A 169 -4.30 -13.29 10.68
C VAL A 169 -5.56 -14.14 10.56
N ALA A 170 -6.31 -14.23 11.67
CA ALA A 170 -7.63 -14.86 11.69
C ALA A 170 -8.71 -13.80 11.45
N PHE A 171 -9.59 -14.08 10.49
CA PHE A 171 -10.77 -13.28 10.20
C PHE A 171 -12.04 -14.02 10.61
N SER A 172 -13.05 -13.28 11.06
CA SER A 172 -14.42 -13.76 11.23
C SER A 172 -15.41 -12.72 10.75
N TRP A 173 -16.54 -13.17 10.21
CA TRP A 173 -17.57 -12.29 9.65
C TRP A 173 -18.94 -12.98 9.68
N GLU A 174 -19.96 -12.24 9.25
CA GLU A 174 -21.31 -12.75 9.02
C GLU A 174 -21.64 -12.69 7.54
N ASN A 175 -22.15 -13.80 7.01
CA ASN A 175 -22.59 -13.87 5.62
C ASN A 175 -23.87 -13.06 5.41
N SER A 176 -24.03 -12.52 4.21
CA SER A 176 -25.28 -11.87 3.84
C SER A 176 -26.43 -12.89 3.82
N ILE A 177 -27.58 -12.52 4.36
CA ILE A 177 -28.82 -13.31 4.25
C ILE A 177 -29.49 -13.18 2.88
N SER A 178 -28.94 -12.35 1.98
CA SER A 178 -29.51 -12.16 0.66
C SER A 178 -29.17 -13.32 -0.26
N GLU A 179 -30.20 -13.99 -0.80
CA GLU A 179 -30.06 -15.04 -1.83
C GLU A 179 -29.41 -14.56 -3.13
N LYS A 180 -29.21 -13.24 -3.28
CA LYS A 180 -28.51 -12.66 -4.43
C LYS A 180 -26.99 -12.87 -4.34
N VAL A 181 -26.45 -12.96 -3.13
CA VAL A 181 -25.03 -13.20 -2.90
C VAL A 181 -24.76 -14.70 -2.93
N VAL A 182 -23.83 -15.12 -3.78
CA VAL A 182 -23.48 -16.54 -3.98
C VAL A 182 -22.11 -16.89 -3.43
N ALA A 183 -21.22 -15.91 -3.27
CA ALA A 183 -19.90 -16.13 -2.71
C ALA A 183 -19.31 -14.87 -2.07
N VAL A 184 -18.22 -15.05 -1.32
CA VAL A 184 -17.34 -13.99 -0.83
C VAL A 184 -15.93 -14.26 -1.32
N ASN A 185 -15.33 -13.31 -2.03
CA ASN A 185 -13.94 -13.38 -2.45
C ASN A 185 -13.05 -12.62 -1.47
N LEU A 186 -12.00 -13.27 -1.01
CA LEU A 186 -10.94 -12.67 -0.21
C LEU A 186 -9.74 -12.35 -1.09
N TYR A 187 -9.34 -11.08 -1.04
CA TYR A 187 -8.18 -10.54 -1.71
C TYR A 187 -7.10 -10.18 -0.68
N GLN A 188 -5.85 -10.44 -1.02
CA GLN A 188 -4.66 -9.94 -0.35
C GLN A 188 -3.86 -9.11 -1.35
N ASP A 189 -3.64 -7.84 -1.05
CA ASP A 189 -2.91 -6.88 -1.91
C ASP A 189 -3.43 -6.89 -3.36
N LYS A 190 -4.76 -6.87 -3.51
CA LYS A 190 -5.50 -6.92 -4.80
C LYS A 190 -5.41 -8.26 -5.56
N LYS A 191 -4.72 -9.27 -5.04
CA LYS A 191 -4.74 -10.62 -5.59
C LYS A 191 -5.79 -11.46 -4.85
N ARG A 192 -6.74 -12.06 -5.59
CA ARG A 192 -7.68 -13.01 -4.99
C ARG A 192 -6.92 -14.22 -4.47
N ILE A 193 -7.07 -14.52 -3.18
CA ILE A 193 -6.43 -15.67 -2.52
C ILE A 193 -7.44 -16.77 -2.18
N GLN A 194 -8.72 -16.43 -2.01
CA GLN A 194 -9.74 -17.41 -1.68
C GLN A 194 -11.15 -16.97 -2.13
N THR A 195 -12.01 -17.95 -2.36
CA THR A 195 -13.45 -17.78 -2.61
C THR A 195 -14.22 -18.68 -1.64
N PHE A 196 -15.19 -18.11 -0.93
CA PHE A 196 -16.09 -18.82 -0.02
C PHE A 196 -17.48 -18.84 -0.63
N GLU A 197 -17.96 -20.01 -1.04
CA GLU A 197 -19.32 -20.13 -1.57
C GLU A 197 -20.35 -20.07 -0.42
N MET A 198 -21.46 -19.36 -0.62
CA MET A 198 -22.47 -19.18 0.42
C MET A 198 -23.13 -20.49 0.86
N LYS A 199 -23.15 -21.50 -0.02
CA LYS A 199 -23.68 -22.84 0.29
C LYS A 199 -22.87 -23.56 1.39
N ASP A 200 -21.59 -23.22 1.53
CA ASP A 200 -20.69 -23.84 2.51
C ASP A 200 -20.78 -23.14 3.88
N ASN A 201 -21.47 -22.00 3.95
CA ASN A 201 -21.69 -21.20 5.16
C ASN A 201 -20.41 -20.89 5.97
N VAL A 202 -19.29 -20.70 5.27
CA VAL A 202 -18.01 -20.34 5.90
C VAL A 202 -18.08 -18.91 6.40
N THR A 203 -17.71 -18.70 7.66
CA THR A 203 -17.77 -17.39 8.36
C THR A 203 -16.47 -17.04 9.07
N SER A 204 -15.41 -17.83 8.87
CA SER A 204 -14.08 -17.54 9.39
C SER A 204 -13.00 -18.10 8.48
N TYR A 205 -11.83 -17.48 8.50
CA TYR A 205 -10.67 -17.90 7.72
C TYR A 205 -9.38 -17.39 8.33
N VAL A 206 -8.33 -18.22 8.28
CA VAL A 206 -6.98 -17.84 8.74
C VAL A 206 -6.07 -17.71 7.53
N VAL A 207 -5.51 -16.52 7.36
CA VAL A 207 -4.43 -16.28 6.41
C VAL A 207 -3.11 -16.56 7.12
N GLU A 208 -2.31 -17.47 6.56
CA GLU A 208 -1.02 -17.88 7.13
C GLU A 208 0.16 -17.48 6.23
N GLY A 209 1.38 -17.63 6.74
CA GLY A 209 2.60 -17.42 5.97
C GLY A 209 2.90 -15.95 5.64
N LEU A 210 2.37 -15.03 6.45
CA LEU A 210 2.63 -13.60 6.28
C LEU A 210 4.05 -13.26 6.75
N LYS A 211 4.74 -12.46 5.96
CA LYS A 211 6.09 -11.98 6.30
C LYS A 211 6.01 -10.90 7.37
N GLN A 212 6.91 -10.98 8.35
CA GLN A 212 7.06 -9.98 9.41
C GLN A 212 7.58 -8.64 8.88
N GLY A 213 7.28 -7.57 9.61
CA GLY A 213 7.60 -6.18 9.23
C GLY A 213 6.88 -5.70 7.97
N LYS A 214 5.81 -6.38 7.54
CA LYS A 214 5.05 -6.03 6.33
C LYS A 214 3.62 -5.63 6.66
N LYS A 215 3.09 -4.76 5.80
CA LYS A 215 1.68 -4.34 5.79
C LYS A 215 0.96 -5.01 4.62
N TYR A 216 -0.24 -5.50 4.88
CA TYR A 216 -1.11 -6.15 3.91
C TYR A 216 -2.47 -5.44 3.87
N ASP A 217 -3.08 -5.37 2.69
CA ASP A 217 -4.47 -4.96 2.53
C ASP A 217 -5.33 -6.19 2.20
N PHE A 218 -6.26 -6.51 3.09
CA PHE A 218 -7.21 -7.60 2.91
C PHE A 218 -8.58 -7.04 2.54
N THR A 219 -9.13 -7.45 1.40
CA THR A 219 -10.45 -7.00 0.95
C THR A 219 -11.38 -8.19 0.79
N PHE A 220 -12.52 -8.14 1.47
CA PHE A 220 -13.61 -9.10 1.30
C PHE A 220 -14.67 -8.51 0.38
N LYS A 221 -15.03 -9.22 -0.68
CA LYS A 221 -16.02 -8.77 -1.67
C LYS A 221 -17.13 -9.80 -1.81
N SER A 222 -18.37 -9.36 -1.66
CA SER A 222 -19.53 -10.19 -2.03
C SER A 222 -19.63 -10.35 -3.53
N VAL A 223 -20.06 -11.53 -3.97
CA VAL A 223 -20.24 -11.91 -5.37
C VAL A 223 -21.70 -12.31 -5.59
N ASP A 224 -22.32 -11.81 -6.66
CA ASP A 224 -23.69 -12.19 -7.02
C ASP A 224 -23.78 -13.35 -8.02
N LYS A 225 -25.00 -13.78 -8.34
CA LYS A 225 -25.27 -14.84 -9.35
C LYS A 225 -24.70 -14.52 -10.73
N GLY A 226 -24.55 -13.24 -11.08
CA GLY A 226 -23.96 -12.78 -12.33
C GLY A 226 -22.43 -12.72 -12.32
N GLY A 227 -21.79 -13.07 -11.20
CA GLY A 227 -20.34 -13.00 -11.02
C GLY A 227 -19.81 -11.58 -10.79
N ARG A 228 -20.69 -10.60 -10.52
CA ARG A 228 -20.30 -9.24 -10.18
C ARG A 228 -19.79 -9.20 -8.75
N GLU A 229 -18.71 -8.48 -8.55
CA GLU A 229 -18.14 -8.23 -7.22
C GLU A 229 -18.50 -6.85 -6.72
N THR A 230 -18.70 -6.73 -5.42
CA THR A 230 -18.78 -5.44 -4.73
C THR A 230 -17.42 -4.73 -4.68
N THR A 231 -17.42 -3.49 -4.18
CA THR A 231 -16.16 -2.79 -3.84
C THR A 231 -15.43 -3.49 -2.70
N GLY A 232 -16.18 -4.09 -1.78
CA GLY A 232 -15.68 -4.85 -0.65
C GLY A 232 -15.39 -4.03 0.60
N ILE A 233 -15.13 -4.75 1.68
CA ILE A 233 -14.68 -4.23 2.97
C ILE A 233 -13.19 -4.52 3.11
N SER A 234 -12.38 -3.47 3.26
CA SER A 234 -10.93 -3.58 3.44
C SER A 234 -10.49 -3.51 4.90
N LYS A 235 -9.49 -4.30 5.25
CA LYS A 235 -8.77 -4.29 6.51
C LYS A 235 -7.27 -4.24 6.23
N GLN A 236 -6.64 -3.19 6.74
CA GLN A 236 -5.20 -3.02 6.61
C GLN A 236 -4.51 -3.58 7.85
N ILE A 237 -3.67 -4.60 7.65
CA ILE A 237 -3.04 -5.35 8.74
C ILE A 237 -1.52 -5.21 8.65
N SER A 238 -0.89 -4.78 9.74
CA SER A 238 0.57 -4.79 9.88
C SER A 238 0.99 -6.01 10.67
N ILE A 239 1.99 -6.73 10.16
CA ILE A 239 2.67 -7.79 10.90
C ILE A 239 3.95 -7.20 11.48
N ASP A 240 4.06 -7.24 12.80
CA ASP A 240 5.21 -6.71 13.53
C ASP A 240 6.53 -7.35 13.07
N ALA A 241 7.60 -6.55 13.04
CA ALA A 241 8.95 -7.04 12.91
C ALA A 241 9.30 -7.98 14.09
N PRO A 242 10.11 -9.03 13.86
CA PRO A 242 10.52 -9.91 14.95
C PRO A 242 11.31 -9.15 16.01
N LEU A 243 11.23 -9.62 17.25
CA LEU A 243 12.27 -9.29 18.24
C LEU A 243 13.59 -9.92 17.78
N LEU A 244 14.69 -9.21 18.02
CA LEU A 244 16.01 -9.66 17.63
C LEU A 244 16.66 -10.38 18.81
N ASN A 245 17.32 -11.50 18.52
CA ASN A 245 18.17 -12.15 19.50
C ASN A 245 19.33 -11.21 19.88
N PRO A 246 19.83 -11.30 21.12
CA PRO A 246 20.98 -10.51 21.54
C PRO A 246 22.22 -10.80 20.67
N PRO A 247 23.15 -9.83 20.58
CA PRO A 247 24.45 -10.05 19.96
C PRO A 247 25.20 -11.22 20.58
N LYS A 248 25.90 -11.97 19.74
CA LYS A 248 26.81 -13.04 20.18
C LYS A 248 28.20 -12.50 20.44
N ASN A 249 29.02 -13.28 21.16
CA ASN A 249 30.44 -13.01 21.36
C ASN A 249 30.71 -11.59 21.90
N VAL A 250 29.93 -11.18 22.91
CA VAL A 250 30.23 -9.96 23.66
C VAL A 250 31.58 -10.16 24.34
N TYR A 251 32.54 -9.32 24.00
CA TYR A 251 33.89 -9.37 24.51
C TYR A 251 34.29 -7.99 25.04
N VAL A 252 34.85 -7.98 26.24
CA VAL A 252 35.23 -6.77 26.96
C VAL A 252 36.74 -6.78 27.15
N THR A 253 37.41 -5.75 26.64
CA THR A 253 38.86 -5.55 26.83
C THR A 253 39.07 -4.50 27.91
N PRO A 254 39.64 -4.86 29.08
CA PRO A 254 39.94 -3.90 30.12
C PRO A 254 41.10 -2.99 29.72
N GLN A 255 40.98 -1.71 30.09
CA GLN A 255 41.99 -0.67 29.95
C GLN A 255 42.16 0.06 31.29
N ASN A 256 43.14 0.97 31.38
CA ASN A 256 43.22 1.87 32.54
C ASN A 256 41.98 2.78 32.54
N GLU A 257 41.17 2.72 33.60
CA GLU A 257 39.97 3.54 33.81
C GLU A 257 38.93 3.45 32.68
N SER A 258 38.96 2.37 31.88
CA SER A 258 38.08 2.21 30.73
C SER A 258 37.85 0.74 30.35
N LEU A 259 36.74 0.48 29.68
CA LEU A 259 36.41 -0.82 29.08
C LEU A 259 36.04 -0.63 27.61
N ILE A 260 36.63 -1.44 26.74
CA ILE A 260 36.24 -1.50 25.33
C ILE A 260 35.34 -2.72 25.15
N ILE A 261 34.09 -2.47 24.79
CA ILE A 261 33.08 -3.50 24.58
C ILE A 261 32.93 -3.69 23.08
N ASN A 262 33.09 -4.93 22.61
CA ASN A 262 32.84 -5.33 21.23
C ASN A 262 31.87 -6.50 21.22
N TRP A 263 31.10 -6.65 20.14
CA TRP A 263 30.23 -7.79 19.93
C TRP A 263 30.13 -8.15 18.45
N GLU A 264 29.65 -9.35 18.16
CA GLU A 264 29.33 -9.75 16.81
C GLU A 264 28.04 -9.06 16.34
N SER A 265 28.05 -8.51 15.13
CA SER A 265 26.87 -7.83 14.60
C SER A 265 25.72 -8.81 14.33
N VAL A 266 24.52 -8.43 14.73
CA VAL A 266 23.28 -9.16 14.43
C VAL A 266 22.94 -9.00 12.95
N ASN A 267 23.03 -10.08 12.19
CA ASN A 267 22.65 -10.10 10.78
C ASN A 267 21.12 -10.19 10.63
N SER A 268 20.45 -9.04 10.57
CA SER A 268 19.00 -8.95 10.36
C SER A 268 18.65 -7.67 9.61
N GLU A 269 17.74 -7.77 8.62
CA GLU A 269 17.19 -6.61 7.91
C GLU A 269 16.37 -5.68 8.82
N PHE A 270 15.93 -6.20 9.98
CA PHE A 270 15.16 -5.45 10.96
C PHE A 270 16.04 -4.77 12.02
N LEU A 271 17.37 -4.94 12.00
CA LEU A 271 18.24 -4.32 12.99
C LEU A 271 18.24 -2.80 12.84
N LYS A 272 17.88 -2.09 13.91
CA LYS A 272 18.00 -0.64 14.00
C LYS A 272 19.26 -0.20 14.75
N GLY A 273 19.67 -0.95 15.77
CA GLY A 273 20.89 -0.69 16.54
C GLY A 273 20.91 -1.46 17.86
N TYR A 274 21.81 -1.07 18.76
CA TYR A 274 22.07 -1.75 20.03
C TYR A 274 21.90 -0.84 21.24
N ASN A 275 21.52 -1.44 22.36
CA ASN A 275 21.62 -0.86 23.69
C ASN A 275 22.69 -1.62 24.49
N VAL A 276 23.48 -0.90 25.27
CA VAL A 276 24.49 -1.44 26.18
C VAL A 276 24.08 -1.14 27.61
N TYR A 277 24.27 -2.13 28.48
CA TYR A 277 23.92 -2.07 29.88
C TYR A 277 25.16 -2.36 30.73
N VAL A 278 25.33 -1.57 31.79
CA VAL A 278 26.35 -1.76 32.82
C VAL A 278 25.64 -1.89 34.17
N ASP A 279 25.86 -3.00 34.86
CA ASP A 279 25.21 -3.32 36.13
C ASP A 279 23.67 -3.18 36.05
N GLY A 280 23.12 -3.61 34.92
CA GLY A 280 21.68 -3.56 34.61
C GLY A 280 21.15 -2.19 34.17
N LYS A 281 21.97 -1.13 34.15
CA LYS A 281 21.57 0.22 33.72
C LYS A 281 22.01 0.49 32.28
N LYS A 282 21.08 0.99 31.45
CA LYS A 282 21.39 1.41 30.08
C LYS A 282 22.36 2.60 30.11
N VAL A 283 23.43 2.54 29.31
CA VAL A 283 24.48 3.58 29.28
C VAL A 283 24.49 4.45 28.03
N ASN A 284 23.80 4.02 26.97
CA ASN A 284 23.65 4.81 25.74
C ASN A 284 22.28 5.48 25.66
N ASP A 285 22.27 6.77 25.31
CA ASP A 285 21.04 7.54 25.11
C ASP A 285 20.39 7.19 23.76
N GLU A 286 21.19 7.26 22.69
CA GLU A 286 20.81 6.86 21.33
C GLU A 286 21.28 5.44 21.00
N LEU A 287 20.60 4.77 20.06
CA LEU A 287 20.96 3.43 19.61
C LEU A 287 22.32 3.43 18.93
N LEU A 288 23.17 2.48 19.30
CA LEU A 288 24.45 2.29 18.62
C LEU A 288 24.26 1.56 17.30
N THR A 289 24.74 2.13 16.21
CA THR A 289 24.77 1.49 14.89
C THR A 289 26.07 0.72 14.65
N SER A 290 27.13 1.02 15.42
CA SER A 290 28.37 0.26 15.49
C SER A 290 28.26 -0.91 16.47
N ASN A 291 29.13 -1.92 16.31
CA ASN A 291 29.25 -3.08 17.19
C ASN A 291 30.34 -2.91 18.27
N LYS A 292 30.61 -1.66 18.67
CA LYS A 292 31.66 -1.27 19.60
C LYS A 292 31.24 -0.07 20.44
N LEU A 293 31.55 -0.12 21.73
CA LEU A 293 31.41 1.00 22.68
C LEU A 293 32.66 1.09 23.57
N ILE A 294 33.11 2.32 23.85
CA ILE A 294 34.20 2.56 24.80
C ILE A 294 33.62 3.29 26.01
N LEU A 295 33.69 2.66 27.18
CA LEU A 295 33.34 3.27 28.45
C LEU A 295 34.60 3.87 29.08
N ARG A 296 34.51 5.11 29.54
CA ARG A 296 35.62 5.86 30.16
C ARG A 296 35.24 6.25 31.59
N ASN A 297 36.22 6.78 32.34
CA ASN A 297 36.05 7.25 33.71
C ASN A 297 35.53 6.14 34.65
N MET A 298 36.01 4.91 34.44
CA MET A 298 35.67 3.75 35.25
C MET A 298 36.68 3.57 36.39
N GLU A 299 36.26 2.98 37.50
CA GLU A 299 37.15 2.69 38.62
C GLU A 299 37.95 1.40 38.31
N ASN A 300 39.28 1.47 38.42
CA ASN A 300 40.11 0.27 38.30
C ASN A 300 39.79 -0.75 39.41
N ASP A 301 39.96 -2.02 39.08
CA ASP A 301 39.77 -3.20 39.93
C ASP A 301 38.32 -3.43 40.42
N LYS A 302 37.38 -2.53 40.07
CA LYS A 302 35.94 -2.71 40.28
C LYS A 302 35.34 -3.57 39.17
N LYS A 303 34.55 -4.57 39.57
CA LYS A 303 33.83 -5.45 38.64
C LYS A 303 32.60 -4.75 38.10
N TYR A 304 32.42 -4.82 36.79
CA TYR A 304 31.23 -4.34 36.08
C TYR A 304 30.61 -5.50 35.32
N SER A 305 29.28 -5.56 35.29
CA SER A 305 28.50 -6.53 34.52
C SER A 305 28.00 -5.88 33.23
N ILE A 306 28.47 -6.36 32.07
CA ILE A 306 28.16 -5.80 30.76
C ILE A 306 27.18 -6.71 30.02
N GLN A 307 26.12 -6.12 29.48
CA GLN A 307 25.17 -6.80 28.60
C GLN A 307 24.84 -5.92 27.38
N VAL A 308 24.50 -6.55 26.26
CA VAL A 308 24.11 -5.85 25.04
C VAL A 308 22.79 -6.45 24.53
N SER A 309 21.88 -5.60 24.06
CA SER A 309 20.64 -6.03 23.41
C SER A 309 20.50 -5.39 22.03
N ALA A 310 19.76 -6.06 21.15
CA ALA A 310 19.45 -5.56 19.82
C ALA A 310 18.04 -4.94 19.79
N VAL A 311 17.90 -3.86 19.05
CA VAL A 311 16.64 -3.13 18.87
C VAL A 311 16.22 -3.22 17.41
N ASN A 312 14.96 -3.58 17.17
CA ASN A 312 14.43 -3.75 15.82
C ASN A 312 13.97 -2.41 15.20
N SER A 313 13.57 -2.45 13.93
CA SER A 313 13.11 -1.30 13.14
C SER A 313 11.90 -0.58 13.73
N GLU A 314 11.13 -1.26 14.59
CA GLU A 314 9.95 -0.73 15.30
C GLU A 314 10.28 -0.19 16.69
N ASN A 315 11.56 -0.09 17.06
CA ASN A 315 12.05 0.29 18.39
C ASN A 315 11.68 -0.71 19.51
N LYS A 316 11.38 -1.96 19.17
CA LYS A 316 11.20 -3.01 20.17
C LYS A 316 12.55 -3.64 20.47
N GLU A 317 12.93 -3.65 21.74
CA GLU A 317 14.16 -4.26 22.23
C GLU A 317 13.95 -5.75 22.48
N GLY A 318 14.90 -6.57 22.03
CA GLY A 318 14.93 -8.00 22.32
C GLY A 318 15.56 -8.32 23.68
N ASP A 319 15.87 -9.60 23.88
CA ASP A 319 16.57 -10.06 25.07
C ASP A 319 17.99 -9.49 25.14
N LYS A 320 18.55 -9.47 26.36
CA LYS A 320 19.93 -9.07 26.62
C LYS A 320 20.86 -10.26 26.44
N SER A 321 22.10 -10.01 26.05
CA SER A 321 23.16 -11.02 26.04
C SER A 321 23.40 -11.57 27.45
N GLU A 322 24.10 -12.70 27.52
CA GLU A 322 24.73 -13.12 28.75
C GLU A 322 25.64 -12.01 29.31
N ALA A 323 25.71 -11.94 30.63
CA ALA A 323 26.52 -10.95 31.32
C ALA A 323 28.01 -11.30 31.22
N VAL A 324 28.80 -10.35 30.73
CA VAL A 324 30.27 -10.41 30.76
C VAL A 324 30.75 -9.57 31.92
N ILE A 325 31.45 -10.19 32.87
CA ILE A 325 31.96 -9.51 34.07
C ILE A 325 33.44 -9.22 33.87
N GLU A 326 33.81 -7.95 33.90
CA GLU A 326 35.20 -7.52 33.77
C GLU A 326 35.54 -6.33 34.68
N SER A 327 36.84 -6.13 34.92
CA SER A 327 37.36 -5.01 35.72
C SER A 327 38.41 -4.21 34.93
N PRO A 328 38.29 -2.87 34.81
CA PRO A 328 39.38 -2.04 34.33
C PRO A 328 40.62 -2.24 35.20
N SER A 329 41.82 -2.11 34.62
CA SER A 329 43.06 -2.29 35.38
C SER A 329 44.14 -1.35 34.90
N LYS A 330 44.86 -0.74 35.84
CA LYS A 330 45.98 0.15 35.55
C LYS A 330 47.13 -0.54 34.81
N ASN A 331 47.26 -1.86 35.00
CA ASN A 331 48.32 -2.68 34.40
C ASN A 331 47.87 -3.35 33.08
N SER A 332 46.66 -3.04 32.59
CA SER A 332 46.21 -3.55 31.31
C SER A 332 47.00 -2.93 30.16
N THR A 333 47.35 -3.75 29.16
CA THR A 333 48.01 -3.28 27.96
C THR A 333 47.07 -2.32 27.22
N THR A 334 47.48 -1.06 27.09
CA THR A 334 46.69 -0.05 26.38
C THR A 334 46.59 -0.45 24.91
N VAL A 335 45.43 -0.96 24.48
CA VAL A 335 45.12 -1.11 23.05
C VAL A 335 44.70 0.27 22.54
N GLU A 336 45.71 1.07 22.20
CA GLU A 336 45.50 2.35 21.53
C GLU A 336 45.12 2.05 20.08
N TYR A 337 43.81 2.13 19.78
CA TYR A 337 43.38 2.24 18.38
C TYR A 337 43.72 3.66 17.97
N ASP A 338 44.92 3.84 17.45
CA ASP A 338 45.27 5.04 16.69
C ASP A 338 44.31 5.07 15.50
N LEU A 339 43.20 5.80 15.65
CA LEU A 339 42.29 6.12 14.56
C LEU A 339 43.05 7.07 13.65
N LYS A 340 44.02 6.53 12.91
CA LYS A 340 44.60 7.24 11.78
C LYS A 340 43.44 7.41 10.80
N PRO A 341 42.92 8.63 10.60
CA PRO A 341 41.85 8.84 9.64
C PRO A 341 42.32 8.29 8.29
N PRO A 342 41.43 7.59 7.54
CA PRO A 342 41.83 6.88 6.31
C PRO A 342 42.39 7.82 5.24
N LEU A 343 42.10 9.12 5.35
CA LEU A 343 42.73 10.18 4.60
C LEU A 343 43.23 11.25 5.58
N THR A 344 44.45 11.72 5.34
CA THR A 344 44.92 12.96 5.94
C THR A 344 44.12 14.16 5.40
N ALA A 345 44.05 15.26 6.15
CA ALA A 345 43.37 16.47 5.68
C ALA A 345 43.93 16.98 4.33
N MET A 346 45.22 16.73 4.07
CA MET A 346 45.87 17.05 2.80
C MET A 346 45.40 16.15 1.66
N GLU A 347 45.34 14.83 1.87
CA GLU A 347 44.80 13.88 0.86
C GLU A 347 43.34 14.16 0.52
N LEU A 348 42.55 14.58 1.51
CA LEU A 348 41.15 14.97 1.30
C LEU A 348 41.05 16.26 0.47
N LEU A 349 41.93 17.24 0.72
CA LEU A 349 42.03 18.47 -0.05
C LEU A 349 42.49 18.21 -1.50
N GLU A 350 43.48 17.33 -1.69
CA GLU A 350 43.97 16.92 -3.02
C GLU A 350 42.92 16.15 -3.80
N THR A 351 42.23 15.20 -3.16
CA THR A 351 41.16 14.43 -3.80
C THR A 351 40.01 15.34 -4.23
N ALA A 352 39.58 16.26 -3.35
CA ALA A 352 38.58 17.27 -3.68
C ALA A 352 39.05 18.20 -4.82
N GLY A 353 40.31 18.65 -4.79
CA GLY A 353 40.90 19.47 -5.85
C GLY A 353 40.94 18.76 -7.20
N THR A 354 41.28 17.47 -7.22
CA THR A 354 41.32 16.64 -8.44
C THR A 354 39.93 16.46 -9.04
N ILE A 355 38.91 16.21 -8.20
CA ILE A 355 37.51 16.11 -8.62
C ILE A 355 37.01 17.44 -9.21
N VAL A 356 37.32 18.56 -8.55
CA VAL A 356 36.96 19.90 -9.05
C VAL A 356 37.64 20.20 -10.37
N MET A 357 38.92 19.85 -10.55
CA MET A 357 39.62 20.01 -11.83
C MET A 357 39.02 19.15 -12.95
N TRP A 358 38.64 17.91 -12.65
CA TRP A 358 37.96 17.02 -13.61
C TRP A 358 36.58 17.54 -14.02
N LEU A 359 35.84 18.12 -13.08
CA LEU A 359 34.49 18.62 -13.32
C LEU A 359 34.47 20.05 -13.88
N SER A 360 35.56 20.82 -13.71
CA SER A 360 35.65 22.22 -14.14
C SER A 360 35.29 22.44 -15.63
N PRO A 361 35.77 21.64 -16.61
CA PRO A 361 35.37 21.79 -18.01
C PRO A 361 33.86 21.60 -18.22
N PHE A 362 33.24 20.65 -17.53
CA PHE A 362 31.80 20.38 -17.64
C PHE A 362 30.97 21.48 -17.00
N ILE A 363 31.41 22.02 -15.87
CA ILE A 363 30.79 23.16 -15.19
C ILE A 363 30.86 24.41 -16.09
N LEU A 364 32.03 24.68 -16.69
CA LEU A 364 32.21 25.79 -17.63
C LEU A 364 31.35 25.64 -18.89
N VAL A 365 31.23 24.43 -19.44
CA VAL A 365 30.33 24.15 -20.58
C VAL A 365 28.87 24.39 -20.17
N GLY A 366 28.46 23.94 -18.97
CA GLY A 366 27.12 24.20 -18.45
C GLY A 366 26.83 25.70 -18.33
N ILE A 367 27.75 26.47 -17.75
CA ILE A 367 27.64 27.93 -17.63
C ILE A 367 27.58 28.60 -19.01
N ALA A 368 28.44 28.18 -19.94
CA ALA A 368 28.46 28.70 -21.31
C ALA A 368 27.13 28.43 -22.04
N VAL A 369 26.53 27.25 -21.89
CA VAL A 369 25.22 26.93 -22.47
C VAL A 369 24.08 27.75 -21.86
N ILE A 370 24.16 28.07 -20.56
CA ILE A 370 23.15 28.88 -19.87
C ILE A 370 23.22 30.36 -20.30
N TRP A 371 24.43 30.94 -20.38
CA TRP A 371 24.62 32.37 -20.61
C TRP A 371 24.76 32.75 -22.08
N PHE A 372 25.27 31.86 -22.94
CA PHE A 372 25.48 32.15 -24.35
C PHE A 372 24.25 31.75 -25.19
N LYS A 373 23.30 32.71 -25.29
CA LYS A 373 22.03 32.58 -26.04
C LYS A 373 22.18 31.98 -27.47
N PRO A 374 23.22 32.30 -28.27
CA PRO A 374 23.38 31.71 -29.61
C PRO A 374 23.58 30.19 -29.57
N LEU A 375 24.39 29.68 -28.65
CA LEU A 375 24.70 28.25 -28.52
C LEU A 375 23.48 27.46 -28.00
N LYS A 376 22.72 28.04 -27.06
CA LYS A 376 21.45 27.47 -26.60
C LYS A 376 20.47 27.28 -27.78
N LYS A 377 20.34 28.29 -28.66
CA LYS A 377 19.48 28.19 -29.87
C LYS A 377 19.95 27.08 -30.81
N LEU A 378 21.26 27.00 -31.08
CA LEU A 378 21.83 25.96 -31.95
C LEU A 378 21.61 24.54 -31.40
N ILE A 379 21.80 24.33 -30.09
CA ILE A 379 21.57 23.02 -29.44
C ILE A 379 20.09 22.62 -29.54
N VAL A 380 19.16 23.53 -29.24
CA VAL A 380 17.72 23.26 -29.35
C VAL A 380 17.32 22.93 -30.78
N GLN A 381 17.85 23.66 -31.76
CA GLN A 381 17.57 23.45 -33.18
C GLN A 381 18.12 22.10 -33.67
N ALA A 382 19.34 21.73 -33.28
CA ALA A 382 19.93 20.44 -33.62
C ALA A 382 19.17 19.24 -33.03
N VAL A 383 18.68 19.35 -31.78
CA VAL A 383 17.85 18.30 -31.15
C VAL A 383 16.51 18.14 -31.87
N LEU A 384 15.86 19.25 -32.23
CA LEU A 384 14.60 19.23 -32.97
C LEU A 384 14.76 18.58 -34.36
N ASP A 385 15.87 18.86 -35.05
CA ASP A 385 16.14 18.28 -36.37
C ASP A 385 16.48 16.78 -36.29
N HIS A 386 17.16 16.33 -35.22
CA HIS A 386 17.41 14.90 -35.00
C HIS A 386 16.12 14.13 -34.68
N LYS A 387 15.22 14.71 -33.87
CA LYS A 387 13.91 14.09 -33.57
C LYS A 387 13.05 13.92 -34.83
N LYS A 388 13.05 14.92 -35.72
CA LYS A 388 12.39 14.84 -37.03
C LYS A 388 12.99 13.80 -37.98
N LYS A 389 14.27 13.45 -37.83
CA LYS A 389 14.92 12.37 -38.60
C LYS A 389 14.62 10.97 -38.03
N GLY A 390 14.44 10.85 -36.71
CA GLY A 390 14.09 9.59 -36.05
C GLY A 390 12.65 9.14 -36.30
N GLU A 391 11.70 10.08 -36.45
CA GLU A 391 10.30 9.80 -36.77
C GLU A 391 10.05 9.45 -38.25
N LYS A 392 11.10 9.47 -39.09
CA LYS A 392 11.06 9.15 -40.52
C LYS A 392 11.67 7.79 -40.89
N LYS A 393 11.94 6.92 -39.92
CA LYS A 393 12.43 5.55 -40.15
C LYS A 393 11.43 4.51 -39.68
#